data_AF-A0A8H5UGK8-F1
#
_entry.id   AF-A0A8H5UGK8-F1
#
_cell.length_a   1.000
_cell.length_b   1.000
_cell.length_c   1.000
_cell.angle_alpha   90.00
_cell.angle_beta   90.00
_cell.angle_gamma   90.00
#
_symmetry.space_group_name_H-M   'P 1'
#
loop_
_entity.id
_entity.type
_entity.pdbx_description
1 polymer ?
#
loop_
_entity_poly.entity_id
_entity_poly.type
_entity_poly.pdbx_seq_one_letter_code
_entity_poly.pdbx_strand_id
1 'polypeptide(L)'
;MYSNGQYSKASTSSDHQESQEDSDWEVEEEEDPKHLTDEQAMLTVSTVKCFSIENKTWCTAEVDDLKDIEWNTQAFDNLVIDEAEKRLLVGFIGAATNGKLQDFDDFVDGKGKGLVMLLCGPPGTGKTFTAESVSENLKRPLYRVDTSDLGMDPKNLESNLKTALDRCARWNAILLLDEADVFLEKRTSSNLTQNEMTTIFLRVLEYYKGIMMLTTNRYLAIDPAFESRIDLSFVFQDLEPASRAKVWYNFLIREDKALAGDSDAIAKLASMPLNGRQIKSAVKTARILAASENLPLAVDRLQTVVFMRMKALKMME
;
A
#
# COMPACT_ATOMS: atom_id res chain seq x y z
N MET A 1 20.95 23.91 12.66
CA MET A 1 21.81 25.06 12.98
C MET A 1 22.90 25.12 11.93
N TYR A 2 22.78 26.00 10.93
CA TYR A 2 23.89 26.32 10.03
C TYR A 2 24.26 27.78 10.23
N SER A 3 25.57 27.97 10.42
CA SER A 3 26.25 29.18 10.88
C SER A 3 26.51 30.14 9.70
N ASN A 4 26.04 31.38 9.83
CA ASN A 4 26.33 32.49 8.92
C ASN A 4 27.76 33.02 9.14
N GLY A 5 28.58 33.00 8.08
CA GLY A 5 29.83 33.74 8.01
C GLY A 5 29.68 34.98 7.13
N GLN A 6 29.60 36.16 7.78
CA GLN A 6 29.68 37.47 7.11
C GLN A 6 31.14 37.82 6.82
N TYR A 7 31.46 38.25 5.59
CA TYR A 7 32.72 38.92 5.30
C TYR A 7 32.52 40.42 5.11
N SER A 8 33.29 41.16 5.92
CA SER A 8 33.41 42.61 6.02
C SER A 8 34.19 43.20 4.82
N LYS A 9 33.68 44.30 4.24
CA LYS A 9 34.41 45.10 3.24
C LYS A 9 35.40 46.05 3.95
N ALA A 10 36.68 45.91 3.64
CA ALA A 10 37.70 46.91 3.95
C ALA A 10 37.86 47.86 2.75
N SER A 11 37.84 49.16 3.06
CA SER A 11 38.03 50.27 2.15
C SER A 11 39.51 50.59 1.93
N THR A 12 39.91 50.79 0.68
CA THR A 12 41.09 51.59 0.33
C THR A 12 40.84 52.35 -0.96
N SER A 13 40.99 53.67 -0.85
CA SER A 13 40.90 54.69 -1.88
C SER A 13 42.23 54.88 -2.60
N SER A 14 42.22 54.98 -3.93
CA SER A 14 43.11 55.89 -4.67
C SER A 14 42.60 56.10 -6.10
N ASP A 15 42.42 57.37 -6.44
CA ASP A 15 41.94 57.94 -7.69
C ASP A 15 42.74 57.51 -8.93
N HIS A 16 42.03 57.17 -10.02
CA HIS A 16 42.41 57.55 -11.38
C HIS A 16 41.17 57.66 -12.29
N GLN A 17 41.15 58.73 -13.08
CA GLN A 17 40.03 59.27 -13.86
C GLN A 17 39.68 58.44 -15.11
N GLU A 18 38.37 58.24 -15.27
CA GLU A 18 37.55 58.21 -16.48
C GLU A 18 38.13 57.67 -17.80
N SER A 19 37.65 56.49 -18.17
CA SER A 19 37.12 56.23 -19.51
C SER A 19 35.79 55.51 -19.36
N GLN A 20 34.69 56.19 -19.69
CA GLN A 20 33.36 55.60 -19.84
C GLN A 20 33.40 54.62 -21.02
N GLU A 21 33.59 53.34 -20.73
CA GLU A 21 33.07 52.28 -21.57
C GLU A 21 31.81 51.77 -20.87
N ASP A 22 30.67 51.98 -21.55
CA ASP A 22 29.37 51.43 -21.18
C ASP A 22 29.49 49.91 -21.14
N SER A 23 29.80 49.40 -19.96
CA SER A 23 29.73 47.99 -19.66
C SER A 23 28.27 47.68 -19.37
N ASP A 24 27.53 47.31 -20.42
CA ASP A 24 26.27 46.57 -20.32
C ASP A 24 26.55 45.27 -19.56
N TRP A 25 26.62 45.35 -18.23
CA TRP A 25 26.43 44.19 -17.38
C TRP A 25 24.94 43.90 -17.40
N GLU A 26 24.49 43.20 -18.44
CA GLU A 26 23.27 42.41 -18.35
C GLU A 26 23.40 41.57 -17.07
N VAL A 27 22.52 41.84 -16.12
CA VAL A 27 22.36 41.00 -14.95
C VAL A 27 21.95 39.65 -15.51
N GLU A 28 22.89 38.70 -15.59
CA GLU A 28 22.58 37.30 -15.87
C GLU A 28 21.41 36.93 -14.95
N GLU A 29 20.24 36.72 -15.55
CA GLU A 29 19.07 36.23 -14.83
C GLU A 29 19.55 35.01 -14.05
N GLU A 30 19.42 35.04 -12.72
CA GLU A 30 19.80 33.92 -11.87
C GLU A 30 19.19 32.65 -12.47
N GLU A 31 20.03 31.84 -13.14
CA GLU A 31 19.59 30.62 -13.80
C GLU A 31 18.81 29.81 -12.77
N ASP A 32 17.50 29.63 -12.98
CA ASP A 32 16.69 28.78 -12.11
C ASP A 32 17.36 27.41 -12.11
N PRO A 33 17.97 26.95 -10.98
CA PRO A 33 18.78 25.74 -10.96
C PRO A 33 17.96 24.45 -11.18
N LYS A 34 16.69 24.59 -11.56
CA LYS A 34 15.72 23.53 -11.84
C LYS A 34 15.43 23.32 -13.32
N HIS A 35 15.87 24.20 -14.22
CA HIS A 35 15.61 24.07 -15.66
C HIS A 35 16.91 24.08 -16.45
N LEU A 36 17.18 22.97 -17.14
CA LEU A 36 18.30 22.84 -18.07
C LEU A 36 18.00 23.65 -19.34
N THR A 37 19.00 24.32 -19.91
CA THR A 37 18.91 24.87 -21.27
C THR A 37 18.84 23.75 -22.30
N ASP A 38 18.35 24.01 -23.52
CA ASP A 38 18.28 23.00 -24.59
C ASP A 38 19.64 22.36 -24.89
N GLU A 39 20.72 23.16 -24.86
CA GLU A 39 22.09 22.68 -25.04
C GLU A 39 22.53 21.78 -23.89
N GLN A 40 22.19 22.12 -22.65
CA GLN A 40 22.49 21.28 -21.48
C GLN A 40 21.68 19.98 -21.51
N ALA A 41 20.39 20.04 -21.90
CA ALA A 41 19.53 18.88 -22.04
C ALA A 41 20.07 17.87 -23.07
N MET A 42 20.64 18.34 -24.18
CA MET A 42 21.31 17.49 -25.17
C MET A 42 22.53 16.72 -24.62
N LEU A 43 23.15 17.20 -23.54
CA LEU A 43 24.27 16.53 -22.87
C LEU A 43 23.81 15.53 -21.80
N THR A 44 22.51 15.47 -21.49
CA THR A 44 21.96 14.58 -20.46
C THR A 44 21.54 13.22 -21.02
N VAL A 45 21.33 12.26 -20.11
CA VAL A 45 20.79 10.94 -20.45
C VAL A 45 19.26 11.03 -20.42
N SER A 46 18.58 10.68 -21.52
CA SER A 46 17.11 10.71 -21.62
C SER A 46 16.41 9.65 -20.77
N THR A 47 17.18 8.77 -20.12
CA THR A 47 16.66 7.63 -19.37
C THR A 47 17.15 7.62 -17.93
N VAL A 48 16.32 7.07 -17.05
CA VAL A 48 16.64 6.83 -15.65
C VAL A 48 16.46 5.36 -15.29
N LYS A 49 17.28 4.85 -14.39
CA LYS A 49 17.04 3.55 -13.77
C LYS A 49 15.94 3.67 -12.73
N CYS A 50 14.91 2.84 -12.88
CA CYS A 50 13.78 2.77 -11.96
C CYS A 50 13.59 1.33 -11.44
N PHE A 51 12.90 1.19 -10.33
CA PHE A 51 12.54 -0.10 -9.77
C PHE A 51 11.04 -0.32 -9.91
N SER A 52 10.63 -1.36 -10.61
CA SER A 52 9.23 -1.76 -10.71
C SER A 52 8.83 -2.44 -9.40
N ILE A 53 7.97 -1.79 -8.59
CA ILE A 53 7.46 -2.38 -7.34
C ILE A 53 6.64 -3.64 -7.61
N GLU A 54 5.85 -3.64 -8.68
CA GLU A 54 5.00 -4.77 -9.08
C GLU A 54 5.83 -5.99 -9.49
N ASN A 55 6.80 -5.81 -10.39
CA ASN A 55 7.62 -6.92 -10.91
C ASN A 55 8.87 -7.20 -10.06
N LYS A 56 9.20 -6.32 -9.12
CA LYS A 56 10.38 -6.37 -8.23
C LYS A 56 11.71 -6.41 -8.97
N THR A 57 11.77 -5.77 -10.13
CA THR A 57 12.95 -5.73 -11.00
C THR A 57 13.39 -4.30 -11.27
N TRP A 58 14.69 -4.13 -11.53
CA TRP A 58 15.23 -2.89 -12.04
C TRP A 58 14.97 -2.80 -13.55
N CYS A 59 14.46 -1.66 -13.99
CA CYS A 59 14.23 -1.33 -15.39
C CYS A 59 14.78 0.08 -15.70
N THR A 60 14.70 0.45 -16.97
CA THR A 60 15.07 1.78 -17.47
C THR A 60 13.81 2.40 -18.05
N ALA A 61 13.54 3.66 -17.72
CA ALA A 61 12.41 4.42 -18.23
C ALA A 61 12.91 5.72 -18.87
N GLU A 62 12.23 6.16 -19.93
CA GLU A 62 12.44 7.50 -20.49
C GLU A 62 11.95 8.54 -19.48
N VAL A 63 12.72 9.62 -19.34
CA VAL A 63 12.41 10.71 -18.41
C VAL A 63 11.05 11.35 -18.77
N ASP A 64 10.74 11.45 -20.06
CA ASP A 64 9.48 12.02 -20.58
C ASP A 64 8.24 11.19 -20.20
N ASP A 65 8.40 9.91 -19.91
CA ASP A 65 7.31 9.02 -19.51
C ASP A 65 7.05 9.05 -18.00
N LEU A 66 7.91 9.70 -17.21
CA LEU A 66 7.75 9.80 -15.76
C LEU A 66 6.69 10.83 -15.39
N LYS A 67 5.80 10.42 -14.48
CA LYS A 67 4.72 11.27 -13.97
C LYS A 67 4.60 11.10 -12.47
N ASP A 68 4.07 12.11 -11.80
CA ASP A 68 3.69 12.00 -10.40
C ASP A 68 2.64 10.90 -10.21
N ILE A 69 2.72 10.22 -9.07
CA ILE A 69 1.79 9.13 -8.74
C ILE A 69 0.40 9.72 -8.47
N GLU A 70 -0.60 9.22 -9.20
CA GLU A 70 -2.01 9.53 -8.96
C GLU A 70 -2.58 8.65 -7.85
N TRP A 71 -2.65 9.19 -6.63
CA TRP A 71 -3.16 8.48 -5.45
C TRP A 71 -4.69 8.45 -5.38
N ASN A 72 -5.26 7.28 -5.10
CA ASN A 72 -6.70 7.07 -4.95
C ASN A 72 -7.13 7.13 -3.47
N THR A 73 -7.31 8.35 -2.96
CA THR A 73 -7.71 8.57 -1.57
C THR A 73 -9.12 8.04 -1.25
N GLN A 74 -9.99 7.86 -2.25
CA GLN A 74 -11.34 7.32 -2.09
C GLN A 74 -11.34 5.82 -1.78
N ALA A 75 -10.23 5.10 -1.97
CA ALA A 75 -10.13 3.68 -1.64
C ALA A 75 -10.50 3.42 -0.16
N PHE A 76 -9.99 4.26 0.73
CA PHE A 76 -10.24 4.17 2.17
C PHE A 76 -11.70 4.44 2.56
N ASP A 77 -12.39 5.33 1.85
CA ASP A 77 -13.81 5.60 2.08
C ASP A 77 -14.68 4.40 1.70
N ASN A 78 -14.29 3.69 0.62
CA ASN A 78 -14.97 2.50 0.13
C ASN A 78 -14.69 1.25 0.98
N LEU A 79 -13.77 1.31 1.94
CA LEU A 79 -13.50 0.22 2.87
C LEU A 79 -14.67 0.05 3.84
N VAL A 80 -15.29 -1.14 3.78
CA VAL A 80 -16.41 -1.54 4.62
C VAL A 80 -15.89 -2.43 5.75
N ILE A 81 -15.63 -1.80 6.90
CA ILE A 81 -15.21 -2.42 8.17
C ILE A 81 -16.01 -1.78 9.30
N ASP A 82 -15.88 -2.30 10.53
CA ASP A 82 -16.54 -1.70 11.69
C ASP A 82 -16.05 -0.26 11.94
N GLU A 83 -16.93 0.60 12.44
CA GLU A 83 -16.61 2.02 12.67
C GLU A 83 -15.52 2.22 13.74
N ALA A 84 -15.45 1.34 14.75
CA ALA A 84 -14.38 1.39 15.75
C ALA A 84 -13.03 1.02 15.14
N GLU A 85 -13.00 -0.03 14.31
CA GLU A 85 -11.80 -0.45 13.57
C GLU A 85 -11.34 0.64 12.59
N LYS A 86 -12.29 1.24 11.85
CA LYS A 86 -12.01 2.36 10.94
C LYS A 86 -11.41 3.56 11.68
N ARG A 87 -11.94 3.89 12.86
CA ARG A 87 -11.40 4.96 13.70
C ARG A 87 -9.97 4.68 14.17
N LEU A 88 -9.66 3.43 14.54
CA LEU A 88 -8.29 3.02 14.90
C LEU A 88 -7.34 3.18 13.71
N LEU A 89 -7.73 2.74 12.51
CA LEU A 89 -6.95 2.94 11.29
C LEU A 89 -6.73 4.42 10.96
N VAL A 90 -7.76 5.27 11.11
CA VAL A 90 -7.63 6.71 10.91
C VAL A 90 -6.68 7.34 11.93
N GLY A 91 -6.80 6.97 13.21
CA GLY A 91 -5.89 7.44 14.26
C GLY A 91 -4.43 7.06 13.96
N PHE A 92 -4.23 5.83 13.50
CA PHE A 92 -2.94 5.35 13.03
C PHE A 92 -2.40 6.17 11.85
N ILE A 93 -3.19 6.32 10.79
CA ILE A 93 -2.83 7.10 9.59
C ILE A 93 -2.44 8.53 9.98
N GLY A 94 -3.20 9.14 10.90
CA GLY A 94 -2.92 10.47 11.43
C GLY A 94 -1.60 10.55 12.21
N ALA A 95 -1.28 9.55 13.03
CA ALA A 95 0.00 9.49 13.74
C ALA A 95 1.18 9.29 12.77
N ALA A 96 1.01 8.44 11.76
CA ALA A 96 2.02 8.15 10.74
C ALA A 96 2.36 9.36 9.87
N THR A 97 1.34 10.15 9.51
CA THR A 97 1.48 11.35 8.69
C THR A 97 2.19 12.47 9.44
N ASN A 98 1.91 12.62 10.74
CA ASN A 98 2.46 13.70 11.56
C ASN A 98 3.87 13.43 12.11
N GLY A 99 4.54 12.35 11.67
CA GLY A 99 5.87 11.97 12.17
C GLY A 99 5.91 11.45 13.62
N LYS A 100 4.76 11.47 14.32
CA LYS A 100 4.64 11.11 15.75
C LYS A 100 4.90 9.64 16.05
N LEU A 101 4.90 8.77 15.04
CA LEU A 101 5.33 7.38 15.21
C LEU A 101 6.81 7.27 15.58
N GLN A 102 7.65 8.24 15.20
CA GLN A 102 9.09 8.20 15.52
C GLN A 102 9.38 8.63 16.96
N ASP A 103 8.44 9.31 17.63
CA ASP A 103 8.60 9.81 19.00
C ASP A 103 8.26 8.76 20.08
N PHE A 104 7.71 7.60 19.67
CA PHE A 104 7.47 6.46 20.55
C PHE A 104 8.69 5.53 20.52
N ASP A 105 9.68 5.82 21.36
CA ASP A 105 10.86 4.98 21.56
C ASP A 105 10.63 4.09 22.79
N ASP A 106 10.83 2.78 22.67
CA ASP A 106 10.90 1.89 23.82
C ASP A 106 12.17 2.21 24.64
N PHE A 107 12.28 1.71 25.87
CA PHE A 107 13.41 1.97 26.79
C PHE A 107 14.78 1.53 26.23
N VAL A 108 14.82 0.86 25.07
CA VAL A 108 16.00 0.40 24.34
C VAL A 108 16.04 1.06 22.97
N ASP A 109 17.09 1.85 22.71
CA ASP A 109 17.26 2.59 21.45
C ASP A 109 17.17 1.65 20.23
N GLY A 110 16.13 1.88 19.42
CA GLY A 110 15.91 1.18 18.16
C GLY A 110 14.91 0.02 18.20
N LYS A 111 14.29 -0.29 19.35
CA LYS A 111 13.13 -1.18 19.45
C LYS A 111 11.82 -0.37 19.53
N GLY A 112 10.74 -0.89 18.96
CA GLY A 112 9.39 -0.28 19.08
C GLY A 112 9.10 0.93 18.18
N LYS A 113 10.01 1.32 17.28
CA LYS A 113 9.80 2.44 16.33
C LYS A 113 8.98 2.08 15.08
N GLY A 114 8.69 0.80 14.89
CA GLY A 114 7.87 0.31 13.78
C GLY A 114 6.45 0.03 14.26
N LEU A 115 5.49 0.14 13.35
CA LEU A 115 4.14 -0.33 13.59
C LEU A 115 3.87 -1.59 12.77
N VAL A 116 3.48 -2.65 13.46
CA VAL A 116 3.10 -3.94 12.90
C VAL A 116 1.61 -4.15 13.10
N MET A 117 0.88 -4.21 11.99
CA MET A 117 -0.54 -4.54 11.95
C MET A 117 -0.74 -5.95 11.44
N LEU A 118 -1.61 -6.71 12.10
CA LEU A 118 -2.05 -8.02 11.67
C LEU A 118 -3.50 -7.96 11.17
N LEU A 119 -3.72 -8.39 9.94
CA LEU A 119 -5.03 -8.47 9.28
C LEU A 119 -5.41 -9.95 9.16
N CYS A 120 -6.40 -10.39 9.93
CA CYS A 120 -6.80 -11.80 10.05
C CYS A 120 -8.23 -12.01 9.57
N GLY A 121 -8.51 -13.14 8.92
CA GLY A 121 -9.90 -13.54 8.68
C GLY A 121 -10.07 -14.39 7.42
N PRO A 122 -11.30 -14.76 7.05
CA PRO A 122 -11.58 -15.57 5.87
C PRO A 122 -11.08 -14.94 4.56
N PRO A 123 -10.84 -15.74 3.51
CA PRO A 123 -10.43 -15.21 2.21
C PRO A 123 -11.54 -14.33 1.60
N GLY A 124 -11.16 -13.19 1.02
CA GLY A 124 -12.10 -12.30 0.32
C GLY A 124 -12.86 -11.30 1.19
N THR A 125 -12.49 -11.14 2.47
CA THR A 125 -13.09 -10.16 3.40
C THR A 125 -12.47 -8.75 3.35
N GLY A 126 -11.44 -8.53 2.53
CA GLY A 126 -10.86 -7.20 2.32
C GLY A 126 -9.56 -6.90 3.06
N LYS A 127 -8.87 -7.91 3.62
CA LYS A 127 -7.55 -7.76 4.24
C LYS A 127 -6.54 -7.02 3.36
N THR A 128 -6.25 -7.55 2.19
CA THR A 128 -5.32 -6.93 1.21
C THR A 128 -5.80 -5.54 0.79
N PHE A 129 -7.11 -5.38 0.54
CA PHE A 129 -7.70 -4.11 0.15
C PHE A 129 -7.57 -3.03 1.25
N THR A 130 -7.56 -3.44 2.52
CA THR A 130 -7.31 -2.54 3.65
C THR A 130 -5.89 -1.99 3.58
N ALA A 131 -4.89 -2.84 3.30
CA ALA A 131 -3.50 -2.40 3.16
C ALA A 131 -3.30 -1.45 1.96
N GLU A 132 -3.90 -1.77 0.82
CA GLU A 132 -3.95 -0.90 -0.36
C GLU A 132 -4.57 0.46 -0.02
N SER A 133 -5.74 0.45 0.64
CA SER A 133 -6.45 1.68 1.01
C SER A 133 -5.65 2.56 1.98
N VAL A 134 -4.93 1.96 2.93
CA VAL A 134 -4.09 2.69 3.88
C VAL A 134 -2.86 3.28 3.16
N SER A 135 -2.23 2.53 2.25
CA SER A 135 -1.12 3.01 1.43
C SER A 135 -1.51 4.22 0.57
N GLU A 136 -2.65 4.14 -0.11
CA GLU A 136 -3.19 5.23 -0.92
C GLU A 136 -3.50 6.48 -0.08
N ASN A 137 -4.09 6.30 1.10
CA ASN A 137 -4.42 7.40 1.99
C ASN A 137 -3.16 8.08 2.57
N LEU A 138 -2.14 7.29 2.91
CA LEU A 138 -0.84 7.78 3.39
C LEU A 138 0.07 8.32 2.28
N LYS A 139 -0.30 8.14 1.00
CA LYS A 139 0.53 8.44 -0.18
C LYS A 139 1.93 7.82 -0.07
N ARG A 140 1.97 6.57 0.38
CA ARG A 140 3.21 5.79 0.53
C ARG A 140 3.12 4.55 -0.36
N PRO A 141 4.19 4.16 -1.08
CA PRO A 141 4.16 2.96 -1.90
C PRO A 141 3.83 1.71 -1.06
N LEU A 142 3.06 0.78 -1.62
CA LEU A 142 2.82 -0.52 -1.02
C LEU A 142 3.80 -1.55 -1.59
N TYR A 143 4.78 -1.97 -0.79
CA TYR A 143 5.71 -3.02 -1.18
C TYR A 143 5.16 -4.38 -0.74
N ARG A 144 4.51 -5.07 -1.67
CA ARG A 144 3.88 -6.37 -1.43
C ARG A 144 4.89 -7.51 -1.57
N VAL A 145 4.90 -8.41 -0.59
CA VAL A 145 5.73 -9.61 -0.55
C VAL A 145 4.84 -10.78 -0.16
N ASP A 146 4.98 -11.91 -0.84
CA ASP A 146 4.30 -13.15 -0.52
C ASP A 146 5.31 -14.28 -0.22
N THR A 147 4.80 -15.47 0.05
CA THR A 147 5.61 -16.65 0.37
C THR A 147 6.57 -17.05 -0.76
N SER A 148 6.22 -16.76 -2.03
CA SER A 148 7.07 -17.09 -3.18
C SER A 148 8.27 -16.16 -3.30
N ASP A 149 8.12 -14.89 -2.93
CA ASP A 149 9.21 -13.92 -2.91
C ASP A 149 10.24 -14.19 -1.81
N LEU A 150 9.76 -14.65 -0.66
CA LEU A 150 10.60 -14.90 0.49
C LEU A 150 11.35 -16.22 0.38
N GLY A 151 10.73 -17.22 -0.24
CA GLY A 151 11.25 -18.58 -0.30
C GLY A 151 10.90 -19.40 0.95
N MET A 152 11.10 -20.71 0.83
CA MET A 152 10.75 -21.71 1.86
C MET A 152 11.97 -22.28 2.59
N ASP A 153 13.14 -21.67 2.42
CA ASP A 153 14.35 -21.99 3.18
C ASP A 153 14.78 -20.79 4.05
N PRO A 154 15.30 -21.04 5.27
CA PRO A 154 15.66 -19.98 6.21
C PRO A 154 16.65 -18.95 5.68
N LYS A 155 17.63 -19.38 4.86
CA LYS A 155 18.70 -18.49 4.36
C LYS A 155 18.17 -17.50 3.33
N ASN A 156 17.41 -17.97 2.35
CA ASN A 156 16.79 -17.10 1.36
C ASN A 156 15.73 -16.21 1.99
N LEU A 157 14.93 -16.75 2.93
CA LEU A 157 13.96 -15.96 3.69
C LEU A 157 14.62 -14.76 4.37
N GLU A 158 15.70 -14.99 5.13
CA GLU A 158 16.40 -13.91 5.84
C GLU A 158 16.95 -12.85 4.87
N SER A 159 17.60 -13.28 3.78
CA SER A 159 18.17 -12.39 2.78
C SER A 159 17.12 -11.56 2.04
N ASN A 160 16.03 -12.21 1.59
CA ASN A 160 14.95 -11.60 0.83
C ASN A 160 14.14 -10.64 1.70
N LEU A 161 13.84 -11.05 2.94
CA LEU A 161 13.15 -10.21 3.90
C LEU A 161 14.00 -8.97 4.25
N LYS A 162 15.30 -9.13 4.52
CA LYS A 162 16.20 -7.99 4.76
C LYS A 162 16.22 -7.01 3.58
N THR A 163 16.25 -7.53 2.35
CA THR A 163 16.21 -6.71 1.14
C THR A 163 14.88 -5.95 1.02
N ALA A 164 13.75 -6.60 1.31
CA ALA A 164 12.45 -5.96 1.32
C ALA A 164 12.36 -4.84 2.36
N LEU A 165 12.85 -5.08 3.58
CA LEU A 165 12.85 -4.09 4.66
C LEU A 165 13.71 -2.86 4.32
N ASP A 166 14.92 -3.08 3.78
CA ASP A 166 15.82 -1.99 3.37
C ASP A 166 15.19 -1.13 2.27
N ARG A 167 14.54 -1.75 1.28
CA ARG A 167 13.77 -1.02 0.25
C ARG A 167 12.64 -0.20 0.87
N CYS A 168 11.87 -0.80 1.78
CA CYS A 168 10.77 -0.09 2.44
C CYS A 168 11.26 1.09 3.26
N ALA A 169 12.37 0.93 3.99
CA ALA A 169 12.97 2.01 4.76
C ALA A 169 13.45 3.17 3.85
N ARG A 170 14.13 2.86 2.74
CA ARG A 170 14.63 3.87 1.79
C ARG A 170 13.52 4.62 1.06
N TRP A 171 12.44 3.93 0.71
CA TRP A 171 11.32 4.53 -0.04
C TRP A 171 10.19 5.01 0.85
N ASN A 172 10.33 4.91 2.17
CA ASN A 172 9.25 5.17 3.13
C ASN A 172 7.95 4.41 2.76
N ALA A 173 8.11 3.17 2.27
CA ALA A 173 7.02 2.33 1.80
C ALA A 173 6.39 1.54 2.95
N ILE A 174 5.12 1.14 2.76
CA ILE A 174 4.44 0.19 3.63
C ILE A 174 4.80 -1.23 3.15
N LEU A 175 5.30 -2.07 4.05
CA LEU A 175 5.57 -3.47 3.74
C LEU A 175 4.29 -4.30 3.98
N LEU A 176 3.77 -4.94 2.93
CA LEU A 176 2.68 -5.90 3.05
C LEU A 176 3.22 -7.32 2.87
N LEU A 177 3.12 -8.14 3.91
CA LEU A 177 3.38 -9.58 3.83
C LEU A 177 2.03 -10.29 3.68
N ASP A 178 1.67 -10.62 2.43
CA ASP A 178 0.38 -11.23 2.11
C ASP A 178 0.47 -12.76 2.26
N GLU A 179 -0.56 -13.36 2.86
CA GLU A 179 -0.65 -14.80 3.13
C GLU A 179 0.54 -15.33 3.95
N ALA A 180 0.90 -14.60 5.01
CA ALA A 180 1.99 -14.94 5.92
C ALA A 180 1.71 -16.16 6.82
N ASP A 181 0.71 -16.98 6.50
CA ASP A 181 0.23 -18.13 7.27
C ASP A 181 1.37 -19.08 7.67
N VAL A 182 2.26 -19.40 6.72
CA VAL A 182 3.37 -20.35 6.93
C VAL A 182 4.40 -19.83 7.94
N PHE A 183 4.63 -18.52 7.98
CA PHE A 183 5.63 -17.88 8.83
C PHE A 183 5.10 -17.58 10.24
N LEU A 184 3.80 -17.36 10.36
CA LEU A 184 3.13 -17.05 11.61
C LEU A 184 2.71 -18.29 12.40
N GLU A 185 2.70 -19.47 11.79
CA GLU A 185 2.22 -20.70 12.41
C GLU A 185 3.00 -21.12 13.66
N LYS A 186 2.30 -21.73 14.63
CA LYS A 186 2.86 -22.26 15.88
C LYS A 186 4.03 -23.20 15.60
N ARG A 187 5.10 -23.02 16.37
CA ARG A 187 6.25 -23.92 16.34
C ARG A 187 5.87 -25.33 16.78
N THR A 188 6.33 -26.34 16.04
CA THR A 188 6.09 -27.76 16.33
C THR A 188 7.40 -28.53 16.39
N SER A 189 7.50 -29.54 17.27
CA SER A 189 8.74 -30.33 17.42
C SER A 189 9.10 -31.12 16.17
N SER A 190 8.14 -31.38 15.28
CA SER A 190 8.32 -32.14 14.05
C SER A 190 8.83 -31.31 12.87
N ASN A 191 8.72 -29.97 12.91
CA ASN A 191 9.07 -29.12 11.76
C ASN A 191 10.14 -28.07 12.11
N LEU A 192 11.40 -28.52 12.16
CA LEU A 192 12.54 -27.66 12.51
C LEU A 192 12.72 -26.48 11.55
N THR A 193 12.57 -26.71 10.24
CA THR A 193 12.73 -25.67 9.22
C THR A 193 11.70 -24.55 9.37
N GLN A 194 10.43 -24.91 9.60
CA GLN A 194 9.38 -23.93 9.85
C GLN A 194 9.64 -23.13 11.12
N ASN A 195 10.08 -23.80 12.19
CA ASN A 195 10.40 -23.11 13.44
C ASN A 195 11.54 -22.10 13.28
N GLU A 196 12.54 -22.43 12.46
CA GLU A 196 13.63 -21.52 12.13
C GLU A 196 13.11 -20.31 11.35
N MET A 197 12.24 -20.51 10.35
CA MET A 197 11.60 -19.42 9.62
C MET A 197 10.76 -18.51 10.53
N THR A 198 9.92 -19.08 11.40
CA THR A 198 9.15 -18.34 12.41
C THR A 198 10.06 -17.53 13.33
N THR A 199 11.20 -18.10 13.73
CA THR A 199 12.19 -17.42 14.59
C THR A 199 12.84 -16.23 13.87
N ILE A 200 13.20 -16.39 12.59
CA ILE A 200 13.73 -15.29 11.76
C ILE A 200 12.70 -14.16 11.67
N PHE A 201 11.43 -14.49 11.45
CA PHE A 201 10.34 -13.53 11.37
C PHE A 201 10.14 -12.74 12.66
N LEU A 202 10.07 -13.42 13.81
CA LEU A 202 9.96 -12.78 15.13
C LEU A 202 11.10 -11.80 15.40
N ARG A 203 12.33 -12.15 14.99
CA ARG A 203 13.49 -11.27 15.11
C ARG A 203 13.38 -10.07 14.18
N VAL A 204 12.89 -10.25 12.95
CA VAL A 204 12.72 -9.14 12.01
C VAL A 204 11.68 -8.13 12.50
N LEU A 205 10.54 -8.60 13.01
CA LEU A 205 9.48 -7.73 13.52
C LEU A 205 9.98 -6.85 14.68
N GLU A 206 10.82 -7.40 15.54
CA GLU A 206 11.34 -6.70 16.73
C GLU A 206 12.19 -5.47 16.40
N TYR A 207 12.88 -5.47 15.26
CA TYR A 207 13.78 -4.37 14.86
C TYR A 207 13.27 -3.57 13.65
N TYR A 208 12.06 -3.85 13.17
CA TYR A 208 11.55 -3.14 12.00
C TYR A 208 11.21 -1.70 12.37
N LYS A 209 11.64 -0.76 11.51
CA LYS A 209 11.42 0.68 11.66
C LYS A 209 10.64 1.17 10.45
N GLY A 210 9.30 1.04 10.50
CA GLY A 210 8.41 1.37 9.41
C GLY A 210 6.98 0.89 9.67
N ILE A 211 6.15 0.87 8.63
CA ILE A 211 4.78 0.35 8.70
C ILE A 211 4.74 -1.02 8.02
N MET A 212 4.40 -2.06 8.78
CA MET A 212 4.24 -3.42 8.28
C MET A 212 2.79 -3.86 8.46
N MET A 213 2.23 -4.48 7.43
CA MET A 213 0.93 -5.14 7.48
C MET A 213 1.11 -6.61 7.11
N LEU A 214 0.63 -7.49 7.96
CA LEU A 214 0.64 -8.93 7.79
C LEU A 214 -0.78 -9.38 7.46
N THR A 215 -0.97 -10.25 6.47
CA THR A 215 -2.28 -10.89 6.27
C THR A 215 -2.21 -12.38 6.54
N THR A 216 -3.25 -12.92 7.14
CA THR A 216 -3.38 -14.35 7.43
C THR A 216 -4.83 -14.79 7.37
N ASN A 217 -5.04 -16.03 6.94
CA ASN A 217 -6.35 -16.68 6.98
C ASN A 217 -6.51 -17.57 8.22
N ARG A 218 -5.45 -17.76 9.02
CA ARG A 218 -5.37 -18.76 10.09
C ARG A 218 -5.07 -18.16 11.47
N TYR A 219 -5.95 -17.29 11.97
CA TYR A 219 -5.76 -16.61 13.26
C TYR A 219 -5.42 -17.55 14.43
N LEU A 220 -6.13 -18.67 14.57
CA LEU A 220 -5.94 -19.62 15.68
C LEU A 220 -4.61 -20.40 15.62
N ALA A 221 -3.96 -20.41 14.45
CA ALA A 221 -2.71 -21.11 14.22
C ALA A 221 -1.48 -20.26 14.52
N ILE A 222 -1.64 -18.97 14.84
CA ILE A 222 -0.53 -18.05 15.05
C ILE A 222 0.25 -18.43 16.32
N ASP A 223 1.59 -18.38 16.25
CA ASP A 223 2.48 -18.54 17.40
C ASP A 223 2.24 -17.40 18.41
N PRO A 224 1.94 -17.70 19.69
CA PRO A 224 1.69 -16.67 20.70
C PRO A 224 2.84 -15.66 20.87
N ALA A 225 4.07 -16.01 20.47
CA ALA A 225 5.19 -15.07 20.52
C ALA A 225 5.00 -13.81 19.65
N PHE A 226 4.13 -13.88 18.63
CA PHE A 226 3.80 -12.72 17.80
C PHE A 226 2.94 -11.68 18.54
N GLU A 227 2.20 -12.03 19.59
CA GLU A 227 1.34 -11.09 20.33
C GLU A 227 2.12 -9.89 20.90
N SER A 228 3.38 -10.11 21.30
CA SER A 228 4.27 -9.06 21.82
C SER A 228 4.93 -8.18 20.75
N ARG A 229 4.72 -8.49 19.47
CA ARG A 229 5.35 -7.83 18.30
C ARG A 229 4.32 -7.25 17.34
N ILE A 230 3.04 -7.42 17.63
CA ILE A 230 1.92 -6.90 16.84
C ILE A 230 1.25 -5.81 17.67
N ASP A 231 1.24 -4.59 17.14
CA ASP A 231 0.66 -3.44 17.82
C ASP A 231 -0.87 -3.42 17.69
N LEU A 232 -1.38 -3.85 16.54
CA LEU A 232 -2.81 -3.87 16.23
C LEU A 232 -3.18 -5.13 15.47
N SER A 233 -4.28 -5.76 15.87
CA SER A 233 -4.87 -6.91 15.17
C SER A 233 -6.29 -6.58 14.76
N PHE A 234 -6.58 -6.73 13.46
CA PHE A 234 -7.92 -6.57 12.88
C PHE A 234 -8.45 -7.95 12.48
N VAL A 235 -9.60 -8.33 13.02
CA VAL A 235 -10.21 -9.65 12.80
C VAL A 235 -11.43 -9.49 11.91
N PHE A 236 -11.21 -9.68 10.61
CA PHE A 236 -12.24 -9.65 9.60
C PHE A 236 -13.15 -10.87 9.71
N GLN A 237 -14.44 -10.60 9.74
CA GLN A 237 -15.49 -11.60 9.72
C GLN A 237 -16.16 -11.64 8.34
N ASP A 238 -17.04 -12.62 8.14
CA ASP A 238 -17.89 -12.63 6.95
C ASP A 238 -18.80 -11.40 6.93
N LEU A 239 -19.02 -10.86 5.73
CA LEU A 239 -19.79 -9.63 5.56
C LEU A 239 -21.25 -9.88 5.96
N GLU A 240 -21.76 -9.11 6.90
CA GLU A 240 -23.20 -9.06 7.20
C GLU A 240 -24.01 -8.51 6.01
N PRO A 241 -25.34 -8.79 5.92
CA PRO A 241 -26.17 -8.27 4.85
C PRO A 241 -26.04 -6.75 4.63
N ALA A 242 -25.97 -5.96 5.71
CA ALA A 242 -25.78 -4.51 5.61
C ALA A 242 -24.43 -4.13 4.99
N SER A 243 -23.35 -4.82 5.38
CA SER A 243 -22.03 -4.62 4.81
C SER A 243 -21.96 -5.08 3.35
N ARG A 244 -22.59 -6.21 3.00
CA ARG A 244 -22.71 -6.67 1.61
C ARG A 244 -23.46 -5.68 0.73
N ALA A 245 -24.52 -5.04 1.24
CA ALA A 245 -25.25 -4.01 0.53
C ALA A 245 -24.34 -2.81 0.18
N LYS A 246 -23.53 -2.35 1.13
CA LYS A 246 -22.51 -1.30 0.88
C LYS A 246 -21.49 -1.73 -0.17
N VAL A 247 -20.99 -2.97 -0.09
CA VAL A 247 -20.03 -3.50 -1.07
C VAL A 247 -20.64 -3.58 -2.47
N TRP A 248 -21.88 -4.07 -2.60
CA TRP A 248 -22.63 -4.06 -3.85
C TRP A 248 -22.79 -2.65 -4.42
N TYR A 249 -23.23 -1.70 -3.60
CA TYR A 249 -23.35 -0.30 -3.98
C TYR A 249 -22.03 0.26 -4.52
N ASN A 250 -20.92 0.05 -3.80
CA ASN A 250 -19.59 0.57 -4.19
C ASN A 250 -19.11 0.01 -5.54
N PHE A 251 -19.40 -1.25 -5.86
CA PHE A 251 -19.07 -1.82 -7.16
C PHE A 251 -20.02 -1.36 -8.28
N LEU A 252 -21.32 -1.19 -7.97
CA LEU A 252 -22.32 -0.84 -8.97
C LEU A 252 -22.33 0.65 -9.31
N ILE A 253 -22.05 1.55 -8.37
CA ILE A 253 -22.12 3.00 -8.61
C ILE A 253 -21.19 3.50 -9.72
N ARG A 254 -20.09 2.77 -9.95
CA ARG A 254 -19.12 3.04 -11.02
C ARG A 254 -19.56 2.52 -12.39
N GLU A 255 -20.46 1.54 -12.43
CA GLU A 255 -20.89 0.84 -13.64
C GLU A 255 -22.29 1.29 -14.08
N ASP A 256 -23.24 1.34 -13.14
CA ASP A 256 -24.63 1.74 -13.37
C ASP A 256 -25.21 2.42 -12.13
N LYS A 257 -25.38 3.75 -12.21
CA LYS A 257 -25.90 4.57 -11.11
C LYS A 257 -27.38 4.30 -10.81
N ALA A 258 -28.17 3.91 -11.80
CA ALA A 258 -29.60 3.63 -11.61
C ALA A 258 -29.76 2.32 -10.83
N LEU A 259 -29.00 1.30 -11.20
CA LEU A 259 -28.98 0.02 -10.50
C LEU A 259 -28.41 0.14 -9.07
N ALA A 260 -27.39 0.98 -8.88
CA ALA A 260 -26.86 1.28 -7.55
C ALA A 260 -27.84 2.07 -6.68
N GLY A 261 -28.76 2.84 -7.27
CA GLY A 261 -29.80 3.58 -6.56
C GLY A 261 -31.02 2.74 -6.18
N ASP A 262 -31.18 1.55 -6.75
CA ASP A 262 -32.27 0.63 -6.45
C ASP A 262 -32.02 -0.13 -5.14
N SER A 263 -32.59 0.37 -4.05
CA SER A 263 -32.45 -0.22 -2.72
C SER A 263 -33.02 -1.64 -2.64
N ASP A 264 -34.08 -1.96 -3.39
CA ASP A 264 -34.70 -3.29 -3.38
C ASP A 264 -33.82 -4.30 -4.12
N ALA A 265 -33.23 -3.88 -5.23
CA ALA A 265 -32.22 -4.66 -5.95
C ALA A 265 -31.02 -4.98 -5.06
N ILE A 266 -30.45 -3.97 -4.41
CA ILE A 266 -29.29 -4.15 -3.53
C ILE A 266 -29.65 -5.06 -2.36
N ALA A 267 -30.80 -4.88 -1.72
CA ALA A 267 -31.25 -5.74 -0.62
C ALA A 267 -31.38 -7.21 -1.06
N LYS A 268 -31.93 -7.46 -2.26
CA LYS A 268 -32.00 -8.81 -2.83
C LYS A 268 -30.62 -9.42 -3.04
N LEU A 269 -29.67 -8.68 -3.60
CA LEU A 269 -28.30 -9.14 -3.84
C LEU A 269 -27.52 -9.34 -2.54
N ALA A 270 -27.74 -8.47 -1.56
CA ALA A 270 -27.09 -8.51 -0.25
C ALA A 270 -27.61 -9.64 0.65
N SER A 271 -28.79 -10.20 0.37
CA SER A 271 -29.29 -11.38 1.09
C SER A 271 -28.45 -12.64 0.84
N MET A 272 -27.72 -12.68 -0.29
CA MET A 272 -26.88 -13.81 -0.67
C MET A 272 -25.54 -13.78 0.10
N PRO A 273 -25.08 -14.91 0.69
CA PRO A 273 -23.89 -14.96 1.55
C PRO A 273 -22.60 -14.96 0.71
N LEU A 274 -22.27 -13.80 0.13
CA LEU A 274 -21.07 -13.60 -0.68
C LEU A 274 -20.04 -12.72 0.02
N ASN A 275 -18.76 -13.06 -0.15
CA ASN A 275 -17.65 -12.19 0.23
C ASN A 275 -17.36 -11.13 -0.85
N GLY A 276 -16.53 -10.12 -0.52
CA GLY A 276 -16.24 -9.01 -1.43
C GLY A 276 -15.58 -9.44 -2.74
N ARG A 277 -14.70 -10.45 -2.71
CA ARG A 277 -14.06 -11.02 -3.91
C ARG A 277 -15.09 -11.66 -4.84
N GLN A 278 -16.06 -12.40 -4.28
CA GLN A 278 -17.15 -13.02 -5.03
C GLN A 278 -18.08 -11.96 -5.65
N ILE A 279 -18.41 -10.90 -4.90
CA ILE A 279 -19.23 -9.77 -5.41
C ILE A 279 -18.53 -9.10 -6.60
N LYS A 280 -17.26 -8.71 -6.45
CA LYS A 280 -16.46 -8.10 -7.55
C LYS A 280 -16.49 -8.97 -8.81
N SER A 281 -16.28 -10.27 -8.62
CA SER A 281 -16.27 -11.21 -9.74
C SER A 281 -17.67 -11.42 -10.34
N ALA A 282 -18.74 -11.39 -9.55
CA ALA A 282 -20.11 -11.47 -10.05
C ALA A 282 -20.47 -10.24 -10.90
N VAL A 283 -20.13 -9.03 -10.44
CA VAL A 283 -20.31 -7.78 -11.21
C VAL A 283 -19.55 -7.85 -12.54
N LYS A 284 -18.27 -8.26 -12.51
CA LYS A 284 -17.45 -8.40 -13.73
C LYS A 284 -18.09 -9.38 -14.72
N THR A 285 -18.51 -10.56 -14.27
CA THR A 285 -19.12 -11.56 -15.15
C THR A 285 -20.47 -11.10 -15.71
N ALA A 286 -21.32 -10.48 -14.87
CA ALA A 286 -22.61 -9.96 -15.32
C ALA A 286 -22.44 -8.83 -16.34
N ARG A 287 -21.42 -7.98 -16.19
CA ARG A 287 -21.06 -6.97 -17.19
C ARG A 287 -20.65 -7.58 -18.52
N ILE A 288 -19.80 -8.61 -18.51
CA ILE A 288 -19.37 -9.30 -19.74
C ILE A 288 -20.58 -9.92 -20.45
N LEU A 289 -21.48 -10.56 -19.69
CA LEU A 289 -22.71 -11.12 -20.22
C LEU A 289 -23.62 -10.04 -20.83
N ALA A 290 -23.87 -8.95 -20.10
CA ALA A 290 -24.68 -7.84 -20.57
C ALA A 290 -24.12 -7.21 -21.86
N ALA A 291 -22.79 -7.02 -21.93
CA ALA A 291 -22.11 -6.52 -23.12
C ALA A 291 -22.24 -7.49 -24.31
N SER A 292 -22.14 -8.81 -24.09
CA SER A 292 -22.30 -9.80 -25.16
C SER A 292 -23.71 -9.83 -25.76
N GLU A 293 -24.71 -9.46 -24.97
CA GLU A 293 -26.12 -9.40 -25.39
C GLU A 293 -26.55 -7.99 -25.88
N ASN A 294 -25.65 -7.00 -25.86
CA ASN A 294 -25.96 -5.58 -26.08
C ASN A 294 -27.11 -5.05 -25.20
N LEU A 295 -27.17 -5.52 -23.95
CA LEU A 295 -28.19 -5.13 -22.98
C LEU A 295 -27.57 -4.44 -21.77
N PRO A 296 -28.32 -3.57 -21.06
CA PRO A 296 -27.82 -2.94 -19.85
C PRO A 296 -27.65 -3.97 -18.71
N LEU A 297 -26.79 -3.61 -17.75
CA LEU A 297 -26.65 -4.38 -16.53
C LEU A 297 -27.97 -4.35 -15.76
N ALA A 298 -28.44 -5.52 -15.34
CA ALA A 298 -29.72 -5.66 -14.63
C ALA A 298 -29.57 -6.63 -13.47
N VAL A 299 -30.45 -6.48 -12.47
CA VAL A 299 -30.50 -7.33 -11.27
C VAL A 299 -30.61 -8.80 -11.64
N ASP A 300 -31.46 -9.13 -12.61
CA ASP A 300 -31.71 -10.51 -13.03
C ASP A 300 -30.44 -11.20 -13.56
N ARG A 301 -29.57 -10.45 -14.25
CA ARG A 301 -28.27 -10.97 -14.73
C ARG A 301 -27.31 -11.21 -13.57
N LEU A 302 -27.25 -10.28 -12.62
CA LEU A 302 -26.44 -10.44 -11.41
C LEU A 302 -26.90 -11.66 -10.60
N GLN A 303 -28.20 -11.81 -10.40
CA GLN A 303 -28.78 -12.97 -9.72
C GLN A 303 -28.48 -14.28 -10.46
N THR A 304 -28.59 -14.30 -11.79
CA THR A 304 -28.25 -15.47 -12.61
C THR A 304 -26.79 -15.89 -12.41
N VAL A 305 -25.85 -14.94 -12.50
CA VAL A 305 -24.43 -15.19 -12.29
C VAL A 305 -24.14 -15.69 -10.88
N VAL A 306 -24.74 -15.06 -9.87
CA VAL A 306 -24.57 -15.47 -8.47
C VAL A 306 -25.15 -16.86 -8.23
N PHE A 307 -26.33 -17.16 -8.78
CA PHE A 307 -26.97 -18.48 -8.66
C PHE A 307 -26.13 -19.59 -9.28
N MET A 308 -25.61 -19.40 -10.49
CA MET A 308 -24.72 -20.37 -11.14
C MET A 308 -23.48 -20.63 -10.28
N ARG A 309 -22.92 -19.59 -9.66
CA ARG A 309 -21.75 -19.71 -8.80
C ARG A 309 -22.04 -20.44 -7.49
N MET A 310 -23.16 -20.11 -6.84
CA MET A 310 -23.60 -20.82 -5.63
C MET A 310 -23.87 -22.30 -5.92
N LYS A 311 -24.43 -22.62 -7.09
CA LYS A 311 -24.63 -24.01 -7.53
C LYS A 311 -23.29 -24.74 -7.67
N ALA A 312 -22.28 -24.11 -8.27
CA ALA A 312 -20.95 -24.70 -8.40
C ALA A 312 -20.26 -24.90 -7.04
N LEU A 313 -20.37 -23.94 -6.12
CA LEU A 313 -19.82 -24.04 -4.76
C LEU A 313 -20.45 -25.21 -3.97
N LYS A 314 -21.77 -25.35 -4.03
CA LYS A 314 -22.49 -26.48 -3.38
C LYS A 314 -22.13 -27.85 -3.96
N MET A 315 -21.55 -27.92 -5.16
CA MET A 315 -21.06 -29.18 -5.74
C MET A 315 -19.63 -29.52 -5.32
N MET A 316 -18.91 -28.58 -4.70
CA MET A 316 -17.54 -28.75 -4.21
C MET A 316 -17.46 -29.02 -2.71
N GLU A 317 -18.55 -28.79 -1.97
CA GLU A 317 -18.73 -29.20 -0.56
C GLU A 317 -19.23 -30.64 -0.46
#